data_AF-A0A9D1RWP5-F1
#
_entry.id   AF-A0A9D1RWP5-F1
#
_cell.length_a   1.000
_cell.length_b   1.000
_cell.length_c   1.000
_cell.angle_alpha   90.00
_cell.angle_beta   90.00
_cell.angle_gamma   90.00
#
_symmetry.space_group_name_H-M   'P 1'
#
loop_
_entity.id
_entity.type
_entity.pdbx_description
1 polymer ?
#
loop_
_entity_poly.entity_id
_entity_poly.type
_entity_poly.pdbx_seq_one_letter_code
_entity_poly.pdbx_strand_id
1 'polypeptide(L)'
;MNEHLQGWMPEDNKHGVGEAAALRQQRLAKYRPRTAKKVAAGISLALAVLMLVPTGQGALAEATTTQQIVAGLCYFGMFALPAVYWLYCNRRDTATVRQWAVSTQEYVDIWKSLDPTTKAAFATPRTELPLLPKRRWWVINVLMLMLMFLGGAVLPDLT
;
A
#
# COMPACT_ATOMS: atom_id res chain seq x y z
N MET A 1 -22.59 -43.50 -33.97
CA MET A 1 -21.58 -42.43 -33.82
C MET A 1 -22.17 -41.47 -32.80
N ASN A 2 -21.62 -41.44 -31.59
CA ASN A 2 -22.33 -41.08 -30.36
C ASN A 2 -22.17 -39.58 -30.00
N GLU A 3 -23.29 -38.86 -29.89
CA GLU A 3 -23.43 -37.42 -29.58
C GLU A 3 -23.07 -37.02 -28.13
N HIS A 4 -22.74 -37.99 -27.27
CA HIS A 4 -22.61 -37.82 -25.82
C HIS A 4 -21.31 -37.13 -25.36
N LEU A 5 -20.42 -36.80 -26.29
CA LEU A 5 -19.11 -36.18 -26.00
C LEU A 5 -19.05 -34.69 -26.33
N GLN A 6 -20.13 -34.09 -26.84
CA GLN A 6 -20.16 -32.66 -27.18
C GLN A 6 -20.19 -31.72 -25.95
N GLY A 7 -20.49 -32.22 -24.74
CA GLY A 7 -20.50 -31.43 -23.50
C GLY A 7 -19.20 -31.45 -22.69
N TRP A 8 -18.16 -32.16 -23.15
CA TRP A 8 -16.89 -32.33 -22.40
C TRP A 8 -15.75 -31.42 -22.89
N MET A 9 -15.92 -30.77 -24.04
CA MET A 9 -15.06 -29.65 -24.38
C MET A 9 -15.55 -28.44 -23.58
N PRO A 10 -14.71 -27.78 -22.77
CA PRO A 10 -15.10 -26.54 -22.13
C PRO A 10 -15.49 -25.58 -23.25
N GLU A 11 -16.78 -25.26 -23.34
CA GLU A 11 -17.26 -24.23 -24.24
C GLU A 11 -16.39 -22.99 -24.03
N ASP A 12 -15.78 -22.58 -25.13
CA ASP A 12 -15.03 -21.38 -25.39
C ASP A 12 -15.11 -20.36 -24.24
N ASN A 13 -14.30 -20.57 -23.20
CA ASN A 13 -14.32 -19.80 -21.95
C ASN A 13 -13.66 -18.41 -22.15
N LYS A 14 -13.83 -17.83 -23.34
CA LYS A 14 -13.40 -16.48 -23.74
C LYS A 14 -13.98 -15.42 -22.80
N HIS A 15 -15.16 -15.67 -22.22
CA HIS A 15 -15.77 -14.79 -21.22
C HIS A 15 -14.99 -14.75 -19.90
N GLY A 16 -14.47 -15.89 -19.41
CA GLY A 16 -13.67 -15.95 -18.18
C GLY A 16 -12.26 -15.36 -18.33
N VAL A 17 -11.65 -15.47 -19.51
CA VAL A 17 -10.32 -14.88 -19.80
C VAL A 17 -10.39 -13.36 -19.83
N GLY A 18 -11.45 -12.79 -20.40
CA GLY A 18 -11.67 -11.33 -20.44
C GLY A 18 -11.92 -10.72 -19.07
N GLU A 19 -12.75 -11.36 -18.25
CA GLU A 19 -13.08 -10.88 -16.89
C GLU A 19 -11.88 -10.98 -15.94
N ALA A 20 -11.12 -12.08 -16.02
CA ALA A 20 -9.86 -12.23 -15.29
C ALA A 20 -8.79 -11.21 -15.73
N ALA A 21 -8.72 -10.88 -17.02
CA ALA A 21 -7.84 -9.84 -17.55
C ALA A 21 -8.25 -8.43 -17.09
N ALA A 22 -9.54 -8.12 -17.07
CA ALA A 22 -10.07 -6.85 -16.57
C ALA A 22 -9.81 -6.69 -15.07
N LEU A 23 -10.08 -7.71 -14.26
CA LEU A 23 -9.75 -7.74 -12.83
C LEU A 23 -8.24 -7.57 -12.58
N ARG A 24 -7.40 -8.18 -13.43
CA ARG A 24 -5.94 -8.01 -13.39
C ARG A 24 -5.51 -6.57 -13.69
N GLN A 25 -6.05 -5.96 -14.74
CA GLN A 25 -5.77 -4.55 -15.06
C GLN A 25 -6.25 -3.63 -13.94
N GLN A 26 -7.42 -3.90 -13.34
CA GLN A 26 -7.95 -3.14 -12.22
C GLN A 26 -7.07 -3.27 -10.97
N ARG A 27 -6.53 -4.47 -10.69
CA ARG A 27 -5.54 -4.71 -9.63
C ARG A 27 -4.23 -3.98 -9.92
N LEU A 28 -3.68 -4.07 -11.13
CA LEU A 28 -2.49 -3.33 -11.56
C LEU A 28 -2.67 -1.81 -11.39
N ALA A 29 -3.82 -1.28 -11.80
CA ALA A 29 -4.15 0.14 -11.65
C ALA A 29 -4.27 0.56 -10.17
N LYS A 30 -4.72 -0.35 -9.31
CA LYS A 30 -4.79 -0.14 -7.85
C LYS A 30 -3.40 -0.19 -7.19
N TYR A 31 -2.49 -1.00 -7.72
CA TYR A 31 -1.12 -1.14 -7.23
C TYR A 31 -0.16 -0.07 -7.75
N ARG A 32 -0.49 0.60 -8.86
CA ARG A 32 0.35 1.67 -9.39
C ARG A 32 0.34 2.84 -8.39
N PRO A 33 1.50 3.20 -7.80
CA PRO A 33 1.55 4.30 -6.85
C PRO A 33 1.22 5.60 -7.59
N ARG A 34 0.01 6.13 -7.35
CA ARG A 34 -0.42 7.42 -7.92
C ARG A 34 0.53 8.50 -7.42
N THR A 35 1.10 9.28 -8.33
CA THR A 35 1.99 10.42 -8.06
C THR A 35 1.41 11.35 -6.99
N ALA A 36 0.10 11.59 -7.05
CA ALA A 36 -0.64 12.36 -6.04
C ALA A 36 -0.42 11.87 -4.59
N LYS A 37 -0.39 10.54 -4.36
CA LYS A 37 -0.20 9.99 -3.00
C LYS A 37 1.23 10.17 -2.48
N LYS A 38 2.22 10.14 -3.38
CA LYS A 38 3.62 10.45 -3.03
C LYS A 38 3.78 11.91 -2.64
N VAL A 39 3.17 12.81 -3.42
CA VAL A 39 3.17 14.25 -3.13
C VAL A 39 2.46 14.53 -1.82
N ALA A 40 1.28 13.96 -1.60
CA ALA A 40 0.54 14.10 -0.34
C ALA A 40 1.34 13.59 0.88
N ALA A 41 2.02 12.45 0.77
CA ALA A 41 2.91 11.96 1.83
C ALA A 41 4.08 12.92 2.09
N GLY A 42 4.68 13.49 1.03
CA GLY A 42 5.73 14.50 1.14
C GLY A 42 5.26 15.78 1.82
N ILE A 43 4.11 16.30 1.42
CA ILE A 43 3.48 17.49 2.05
C ILE A 43 3.17 17.21 3.53
N SER A 44 2.61 16.05 3.84
CA SER A 44 2.31 15.65 5.23
C SER A 44 3.57 15.59 6.10
N LEU A 45 4.69 15.10 5.55
CA LEU A 45 5.98 15.12 6.25
C LEU A 45 6.52 16.54 6.45
N ALA A 46 6.42 17.40 5.43
CA ALA A 46 6.82 18.79 5.56
C ALA A 46 6.01 19.51 6.64
N LEU A 47 4.69 19.32 6.65
CA LEU A 47 3.80 19.82 7.70
C LEU A 47 4.18 19.26 9.07
N ALA A 48 4.47 17.97 9.18
CA ALA A 48 4.91 17.37 10.43
C ALA A 48 6.16 18.10 10.99
N VAL A 49 7.18 18.30 10.15
CA VAL A 49 8.42 19.00 10.55
C VAL A 49 8.14 20.43 10.98
N LEU A 50 7.24 21.14 10.29
CA LEU A 50 6.84 22.50 10.67
C LEU A 50 6.20 22.55 12.06
N MET A 51 5.47 21.51 12.48
CA MET A 51 4.85 21.43 13.81
C MET A 51 5.86 21.30 14.96
N LEU A 52 7.14 21.05 14.67
CA LEU A 52 8.21 21.06 15.67
C LEU A 52 8.76 22.46 15.95
N VAL A 53 8.41 23.46 15.13
CA VAL A 53 8.87 24.83 15.29
C VAL A 53 7.91 25.54 16.25
N PRO A 54 8.34 25.95 17.46
CA PRO A 54 7.50 26.70 18.36
C PRO A 54 7.20 28.07 17.73
N THR A 55 5.93 28.32 17.42
CA THR A 55 5.51 29.58 16.78
C THR A 55 5.24 30.70 17.79
N GLY A 56 5.18 30.38 19.09
CA GLY A 56 4.93 31.35 20.16
C GLY A 56 3.54 32.01 20.10
N GLN A 57 2.59 31.43 19.36
CA GLN A 57 1.27 32.01 19.10
C GLN A 57 0.15 31.06 19.57
N GLY A 58 -0.98 31.64 19.97
CA GLY A 58 -2.19 30.90 20.37
C GLY A 58 -2.11 30.28 21.77
N ALA A 59 -2.95 29.28 22.04
CA ALA A 59 -3.07 28.62 23.35
C ALA A 59 -1.75 27.99 23.87
N LEU A 60 -0.77 27.78 23.00
CA LEU A 60 0.55 27.27 23.36
C LEU A 60 1.53 28.37 23.82
N ALA A 61 1.18 29.66 23.68
CA ALA A 61 2.04 30.76 24.09
C ALA A 61 2.19 30.85 25.63
N GLU A 62 1.13 30.48 26.37
CA GLU A 62 1.13 30.45 27.84
C GLU A 62 1.58 29.10 28.41
N ALA A 63 1.79 28.10 27.54
CA ALA A 63 2.22 26.77 27.95
C ALA A 63 3.70 26.77 28.31
N THR A 64 4.08 25.95 29.31
CA THR A 64 5.49 25.71 29.66
C THR A 64 6.27 25.14 28.47
N THR A 65 7.59 25.35 28.44
CA THR A 65 8.47 24.80 27.39
C THR A 65 8.29 23.28 27.22
N THR A 66 8.11 22.54 28.32
CA THR A 66 7.84 21.11 28.29
C THR A 66 6.51 20.77 27.61
N GLN A 67 5.44 21.50 27.92
CA GLN A 67 4.14 21.32 27.26
C GLN A 67 4.21 21.62 25.77
N GLN A 68 4.92 22.68 25.37
CA GLN A 68 5.13 23.04 23.96
C GLN A 68 5.86 21.92 23.20
N ILE A 69 6.92 21.35 23.79
CA ILE A 69 7.68 20.24 23.20
C ILE A 69 6.79 19.00 23.05
N VAL A 70 6.06 18.63 24.11
CA VAL A 70 5.19 17.44 24.10
C VAL A 70 4.06 17.59 23.08
N ALA A 71 3.41 18.76 23.02
CA ALA A 71 2.38 19.06 22.02
C ALA A 71 2.96 19.00 20.60
N GLY A 72 4.12 19.62 20.36
CA GLY A 72 4.81 19.58 19.06
C GLY A 72 5.13 18.16 18.59
N LEU A 73 5.60 17.29 19.49
CA LEU A 73 5.85 15.87 19.20
C LEU A 73 4.55 15.11 18.88
N CYS A 74 3.46 15.39 19.60
CA CYS A 74 2.15 14.78 19.34
C CYS A 74 1.63 15.17 17.96
N TYR A 75 1.64 16.46 17.62
CA TYR A 75 1.23 16.95 16.30
C TYR A 75 2.15 16.45 15.19
N PHE A 76 3.47 16.48 15.38
CA PHE A 76 4.41 15.85 14.45
C PHE A 76 4.03 14.40 14.18
N GLY A 77 3.78 13.62 15.23
CA GLY A 77 3.37 12.22 15.12
C GLY A 77 2.07 12.04 14.34
N MET A 78 1.06 12.88 14.56
CA MET A 78 -0.22 12.80 13.84
C MET A 78 -0.06 12.95 12.33
N PHE A 79 0.85 13.80 11.86
CA PHE A 79 1.09 14.02 10.43
C PHE A 79 2.16 13.08 9.85
N ALA A 80 3.19 12.74 10.63
CA ALA A 80 4.30 11.89 10.21
C ALA A 80 3.88 10.42 10.12
N LEU A 81 3.14 9.89 11.10
CA LEU A 81 2.78 8.47 11.16
C LEU A 81 2.07 7.96 9.89
N PRO A 82 0.95 8.56 9.42
CA PRO A 82 0.28 8.07 8.22
C PRO A 82 1.15 8.19 6.97
N ALA A 83 1.98 9.24 6.88
CA ALA A 83 2.88 9.47 5.76
C ALA A 83 4.01 8.43 5.71
N VAL A 84 4.73 8.23 6.82
CA VAL A 84 5.80 7.25 6.96
C VAL A 84 5.26 5.83 6.77
N TYR A 85 4.12 5.51 7.39
CA TYR A 85 3.49 4.20 7.23
C TYR A 85 3.15 3.90 5.77
N TRP A 86 2.58 4.88 5.07
CA TRP A 86 2.27 4.74 3.66
C TRP A 86 3.54 4.54 2.82
N LEU A 87 4.58 5.34 3.04
CA LEU A 87 5.86 5.22 2.32
C LEU A 87 6.51 3.86 2.55
N TYR A 88 6.52 3.37 3.79
CA TYR A 88 7.04 2.06 4.15
C TYR A 88 6.29 0.94 3.42
N CYS A 89 4.95 0.93 3.52
CA CYS A 89 4.13 -0.07 2.81
C CYS A 89 4.35 0.00 1.30
N ASN A 90 4.41 1.21 0.74
CA ASN A 90 4.62 1.41 -0.69
C ASN A 90 5.98 0.87 -1.17
N ARG A 91 7.05 1.08 -0.40
CA ARG A 91 8.38 0.53 -0.71
C ARG A 91 8.38 -0.99 -0.67
N ARG A 92 7.81 -1.58 0.38
CA ARG A 92 7.68 -3.04 0.53
C ARG A 92 6.87 -3.65 -0.63
N ASP A 93 5.70 -3.09 -0.92
CA ASP A 93 4.82 -3.53 -1.99
C ASP A 93 5.53 -3.48 -3.35
N THR A 94 6.24 -2.39 -3.62
CA THR A 94 7.02 -2.21 -4.87
C THR A 94 8.13 -3.25 -4.98
N ALA A 95 8.84 -3.54 -3.88
CA ALA A 95 9.90 -4.55 -3.86
C ALA A 95 9.34 -5.95 -4.17
N THR A 96 8.21 -6.32 -3.56
CA THR A 96 7.53 -7.60 -3.83
C THR A 96 7.09 -7.73 -5.28
N VAL A 97 6.48 -6.69 -5.86
CA VAL A 97 6.08 -6.72 -7.27
C VAL A 97 7.30 -6.79 -8.20
N ARG A 98 8.39 -6.09 -7.88
CA ARG A 98 9.63 -6.13 -8.68
C ARG A 98 10.26 -7.53 -8.65
N GLN A 99 10.36 -8.15 -7.48
CA GLN A 99 10.90 -9.52 -7.34
C GLN A 99 10.04 -10.54 -8.08
N TRP A 100 8.71 -10.42 -7.98
CA TRP A 100 7.79 -11.26 -8.73
C TRP A 100 7.95 -11.06 -10.25
N ALA A 101 8.09 -9.82 -10.71
CA ALA A 101 8.24 -9.52 -12.14
C ALA A 101 9.52 -10.14 -12.71
N VAL A 102 10.64 -10.04 -11.99
CA VAL A 102 11.92 -10.64 -12.40
C VAL A 102 11.82 -12.17 -12.44
N SER A 103 11.39 -12.80 -11.35
CA SER A 103 11.27 -14.27 -11.27
C SER A 103 10.26 -14.84 -12.27
N THR A 104 9.16 -14.13 -12.52
CA THR A 104 8.17 -14.57 -13.51
C THR A 104 8.71 -14.43 -14.93
N GLN A 105 9.43 -13.35 -15.24
CA GLN A 105 10.04 -13.16 -16.56
C GLN A 105 11.07 -14.26 -16.84
N GLU A 106 11.96 -14.53 -15.89
CA GLU A 106 12.94 -15.63 -15.99
C GLU A 106 12.26 -16.99 -16.17
N TYR A 107 11.22 -17.28 -15.39
CA TYR A 107 10.46 -18.52 -15.52
C TYR A 107 9.75 -18.64 -16.88
N VAL A 108 9.16 -17.55 -17.38
CA VAL A 108 8.51 -17.51 -18.69
C VAL A 108 9.51 -17.77 -19.81
N ASP A 109 10.70 -17.18 -19.74
CA ASP A 109 11.72 -17.31 -20.78
C ASP A 109 12.30 -18.72 -20.81
N ILE A 110 12.59 -19.32 -19.63
CA ILE A 110 12.98 -20.72 -19.51
C ILE A 110 11.86 -21.62 -20.03
N TRP A 111 10.63 -21.44 -19.55
CA TRP A 111 9.50 -22.27 -19.95
C TRP A 111 9.25 -22.23 -21.46
N LYS A 112 9.41 -21.05 -22.10
CA LYS A 112 9.29 -20.93 -23.56
C LYS A 112 10.34 -21.73 -24.32
N SER A 113 11.58 -21.79 -23.81
CA SER A 113 12.70 -22.53 -24.41
C SER A 113 12.59 -24.06 -24.30
N LEU A 114 11.76 -24.57 -23.39
CA LEU A 114 11.56 -26.01 -23.22
C LEU A 114 10.82 -26.63 -24.42
N ASP A 115 11.18 -27.87 -24.75
CA ASP A 115 10.48 -28.69 -25.74
C ASP A 115 9.06 -29.06 -25.25
N PRO A 116 8.14 -29.44 -26.15
CA PRO A 116 6.76 -29.73 -25.79
C PRO A 116 6.59 -30.85 -24.75
N THR A 117 7.44 -31.87 -24.78
CA THR A 117 7.40 -32.99 -23.84
C THR A 117 7.84 -32.57 -22.45
N THR A 118 8.89 -31.75 -22.34
CA THR A 118 9.32 -31.20 -21.06
C THR A 118 8.32 -30.18 -20.53
N LYS A 119 7.69 -29.35 -21.39
CA LYS A 119 6.64 -28.41 -20.98
C LYS A 119 5.47 -29.08 -20.26
N ALA A 120 5.09 -30.31 -20.65
CA ALA A 120 4.02 -31.04 -20.00
C ALA A 120 4.33 -31.42 -18.54
N ALA A 121 5.62 -31.51 -18.19
CA ALA A 121 6.07 -31.80 -16.83
C ALA A 121 6.17 -30.53 -15.93
N PHE A 122 6.15 -29.34 -16.52
CA PHE A 122 6.26 -28.07 -15.79
C PHE A 122 4.93 -27.31 -15.76
N ALA A 123 4.70 -26.58 -14.66
CA ALA A 123 3.52 -25.72 -14.55
C ALA A 123 3.56 -24.60 -15.58
N THR A 124 2.43 -24.30 -16.23
CA THR A 124 2.32 -23.11 -17.08
C THR A 124 2.60 -21.85 -16.26
N PRO A 125 3.40 -20.90 -16.77
CA PRO A 125 3.72 -19.66 -16.07
C PRO A 125 2.47 -18.95 -15.56
N ARG A 126 2.41 -18.71 -14.25
CA ARG A 126 1.28 -18.01 -13.65
C ARG A 126 1.33 -16.54 -14.06
N THR A 127 0.26 -16.08 -14.71
CA THR A 127 0.09 -14.67 -15.10
C THR A 127 -0.59 -13.84 -13.99
N GLU A 128 -0.81 -14.44 -12.83
CA GLU A 128 -1.45 -13.79 -11.68
C GLU A 128 -0.45 -12.97 -10.86
N LEU A 129 -0.86 -11.74 -10.53
CA LEU A 129 -0.09 -10.85 -9.65
C LEU A 129 0.05 -11.43 -8.23
N PRO A 130 1.18 -11.15 -7.54
CA PRO A 130 1.36 -11.58 -6.16
C PRO A 130 0.34 -10.87 -5.27
N LEU A 131 -0.23 -11.61 -4.32
CA LEU A 131 -1.12 -11.05 -3.32
C LEU A 131 -0.30 -10.21 -2.34
N LEU A 132 -0.55 -8.90 -2.32
CA LEU A 132 0.08 -8.01 -1.36
C LEU A 132 -0.58 -8.13 0.02
N PRO A 133 0.18 -7.98 1.12
CA PRO A 133 -0.37 -8.02 2.46
C PRO A 133 -1.39 -6.90 2.69
N LYS A 134 -2.49 -7.20 3.40
CA LYS A 134 -3.47 -6.17 3.79
C LYS A 134 -2.81 -5.14 4.72
N ARG A 135 -2.99 -3.86 4.40
CA ARG A 135 -2.51 -2.74 5.24
C ARG A 135 -3.38 -2.62 6.48
N ARG A 136 -2.74 -2.46 7.65
CA ARG A 136 -3.39 -2.35 8.96
C ARG A 136 -3.60 -0.88 9.34
N TRP A 137 -4.38 -0.15 8.54
CA TRP A 137 -4.67 1.27 8.76
C TRP A 137 -5.32 1.56 10.12
N TRP A 138 -6.06 0.61 10.66
CA TRP A 138 -6.66 0.73 12.00
C TRP A 138 -5.61 1.00 13.09
N VAL A 139 -4.41 0.42 12.98
CA VAL A 139 -3.32 0.65 13.95
C VAL A 139 -2.88 2.12 13.91
N ILE A 140 -2.72 2.68 12.71
CA ILE A 140 -2.33 4.08 12.54
C ILE A 140 -3.42 5.01 13.06
N ASN A 141 -4.70 4.72 12.78
CA ASN A 141 -5.81 5.50 13.30
C ASN A 141 -5.86 5.48 14.83
N VAL A 142 -5.64 4.32 15.46
CA VAL A 142 -5.59 4.18 16.92
C VAL A 142 -4.43 4.97 17.51
N LEU A 143 -3.24 4.93 16.89
CA LEU A 143 -2.10 5.74 17.32
C LEU A 143 -2.36 7.24 17.18
N MET A 144 -2.95 7.68 16.06
CA MET A 144 -3.33 9.08 15.85
C MET A 144 -4.35 9.55 16.89
N LEU A 145 -5.33 8.71 17.23
CA LEU A 145 -6.30 8.99 18.27
C LEU A 145 -5.62 9.15 19.64
N MET A 146 -4.70 8.25 20.00
CA MET A 146 -3.92 8.39 21.23
C MET A 146 -3.12 9.68 21.26
N LEU A 147 -2.42 10.02 20.18
CA LEU A 147 -1.66 11.27 20.08
C LEU A 147 -2.54 12.51 20.17
N MET A 148 -3.75 12.45 19.62
CA MET A 148 -4.73 13.54 19.72
C MET A 148 -5.15 13.76 21.17
N PHE A 149 -5.47 12.70 21.91
CA PHE A 149 -5.82 12.81 23.34
C PHE A 149 -4.65 13.27 24.20
N LEU A 150 -3.44 12.74 23.95
CA LEU A 150 -2.22 13.16 24.64
C LEU A 150 -1.90 14.65 24.38
N GLY A 151 -1.98 15.09 23.12
CA GLY A 151 -1.76 16.48 22.76
C GLY A 151 -2.81 17.41 23.37
N GLY A 152 -4.08 17.00 23.36
CA GLY A 152 -5.17 17.76 23.95
C GLY A 152 -5.08 17.89 25.47
N ALA A 153 -4.67 16.81 26.17
CA ALA A 153 -4.50 16.82 27.63
C ALA A 153 -3.34 17.71 28.12
N VAL A 154 -2.46 18.13 27.22
CA VAL A 154 -1.28 18.96 27.51
C VAL A 154 -1.57 20.45 27.26
N LEU A 155 -2.64 20.78 26.55
CA LEU A 155 -3.07 22.17 26.35
C LEU A 155 -3.50 22.77 27.69
N PRO A 156 -3.10 24.02 28.00
CA PRO A 156 -3.59 24.69 29.19
C PRO A 156 -5.11 24.86 29.12
N ASP A 157 -5.78 24.76 30.27
CA ASP A 157 -7.23 24.90 30.36
C ASP A 157 -7.66 26.22 29.70
N LEU A 158 -8.59 26.14 28.75
CA LEU A 158 -9.26 27.30 28.17
C LEU A 158 -10.25 27.86 29.20
N THR A 159 -9.76 28.40 30.31
CA THR A 159 -10.53 29.17 31.28
C THR A 159 -10.31 30.66 31.08
#